data_AF-A0AAD6GGZ6-F1
#
_entry.id   AF-A0AAD6GGZ6-F1
#
_cell.length_a   1.000
_cell.length_b   1.000
_cell.length_c   1.000
_cell.angle_alpha   90.00
_cell.angle_beta   90.00
_cell.angle_gamma   90.00
#
_symmetry.space_group_name_H-M   'P 1'
#
loop_
_entity.id
_entity.type
_entity.pdbx_description
1 polymer ?
#
loop_
_entity_poly.entity_id
_entity_poly.type
_entity_poly.pdbx_seq_one_letter_code
_entity_poly.pdbx_strand_id
1 'polypeptide(L)'
;MLAGLAARGATALRLNHERPELSFIAQEIRRRVLWALSSIDGSFSVGLPEYETIPHAVIYQRLPSSENAFRDGRPTFTTSTHSPWLDSDPSSGCNLFSACIQISKISKDIMRLTRQLALSEQPLAQLSGLVQEIQNDLWRLQADVKLSFQYHVANPTCVAQMANSRWFVRYLQISITWHQAHCDLYRLFLADYNGAAPRIITDSIEPSLRAQAVEKCQEHVQNINCIIRGVLDLSPPPALLPPYVAVCAYHATRLTMFLPCAPDLDVTIGLNSAIKSANVALTVLRRFFANSASAKKIIQDMQYLVNLSSDGPGSIYKELCYPLPPYDQGLHRHSHLAVHSLIRQANFIDGGYENYGEPS
;
A
#
# COMPACT_ATOMS: atom_id res chain seq x y z
N MET A 1 14.83 10.67 11.65
CA MET A 1 15.60 10.62 12.92
C MET A 1 14.87 9.90 14.06
N LEU A 2 13.74 10.39 14.57
CA LEU A 2 13.05 9.78 15.73
C LEU A 2 12.65 8.31 15.53
N ALA A 3 12.17 7.95 14.33
CA ALA A 3 11.84 6.56 14.00
C ALA A 3 13.05 5.62 14.15
N GLY A 4 14.23 6.02 13.65
CA GLY A 4 15.46 5.23 13.79
C GLY A 4 15.95 5.11 15.24
N LEU A 5 15.78 6.16 16.06
CA LEU A 5 16.07 6.09 17.50
C LEU A 5 15.12 5.12 18.22
N ALA A 6 13.82 5.21 17.91
CA ALA A 6 12.81 4.31 18.47
C ALA A 6 13.07 2.85 18.07
N ALA A 7 13.44 2.58 16.82
CA ALA A 7 13.83 1.25 16.34
C ALA A 7 15.03 0.68 17.10
N ARG A 8 16.11 1.46 17.25
CA ARG A 8 17.28 1.06 18.04
C ARG A 8 16.92 0.82 19.50
N GLY A 9 16.08 1.67 20.09
CA GLY A 9 15.55 1.49 21.44
C GLY A 9 14.74 0.19 21.59
N ALA A 10 13.90 -0.13 20.61
CA ALA A 10 13.13 -1.38 20.60
C ALA A 10 14.04 -2.61 20.59
N THR A 11 15.09 -2.60 19.77
CA THR A 11 16.10 -3.67 19.74
C THR A 11 16.88 -3.75 21.06
N ALA A 12 17.33 -2.63 21.61
CA ALA A 12 18.06 -2.58 22.89
C ALA A 12 17.24 -3.14 24.06
N LEU A 13 15.93 -2.84 24.10
CA LEU A 13 14.98 -3.37 25.08
C LEU A 13 14.50 -4.81 24.76
N ARG A 14 15.08 -5.43 23.72
CA ARG A 14 14.71 -6.74 23.18
C ARG A 14 13.21 -6.88 22.92
N LEU A 15 12.56 -5.80 22.50
CA LEU A 15 11.13 -5.81 22.19
C LEU A 15 10.81 -6.78 21.05
N ASN A 16 11.79 -7.18 20.26
CA ASN A 16 11.65 -8.16 19.19
C ASN A 16 11.56 -9.63 19.63
N HIS A 17 11.66 -9.92 20.92
CA HIS A 17 11.55 -11.27 21.46
C HIS A 17 10.33 -11.41 22.39
N GLU A 18 9.71 -12.59 22.38
CA GLU A 18 8.75 -12.99 23.42
C GLU A 18 9.46 -13.15 24.76
N ARG A 19 8.78 -12.76 25.86
CA ARG A 19 9.26 -12.94 27.24
C ARG A 19 8.18 -13.66 28.04
N PRO A 20 8.21 -15.00 28.12
CA PRO A 20 7.16 -15.79 28.76
C PRO A 20 7.01 -15.52 30.26
N GLU A 21 8.02 -14.95 30.90
CA GLU A 21 8.01 -14.53 32.30
C GLU A 21 7.13 -13.30 32.58
N LEU A 22 6.70 -12.57 31.55
CA LEU A 22 5.87 -11.38 31.70
C LEU A 22 4.38 -11.74 31.81
N SER A 23 3.61 -10.86 32.46
CA SER A 23 2.15 -10.95 32.40
C SER A 23 1.66 -10.81 30.96
N PHE A 24 0.49 -11.36 30.67
CA PHE A 24 -0.12 -11.28 29.34
C PHE A 24 -0.18 -9.84 28.82
N ILE A 25 -0.66 -8.90 29.64
CA ILE A 25 -0.74 -7.48 29.27
C ILE A 25 0.64 -6.91 28.96
N ALA A 26 1.65 -7.17 29.80
CA ALA A 26 3.00 -6.66 29.57
C ALA A 26 3.60 -7.22 28.27
N GLN A 27 3.41 -8.51 27.99
CA GLN A 27 3.87 -9.12 26.75
C GLN A 27 3.11 -8.57 25.52
N GLU A 28 1.81 -8.39 25.64
CA GLU A 28 0.96 -7.86 24.56
C GLU A 28 1.26 -6.40 24.23
N ILE A 29 1.58 -5.57 25.25
CA ILE A 29 2.10 -4.21 25.03
C ILE A 29 3.39 -4.24 24.22
N ARG A 30 4.32 -5.15 24.53
CA ARG A 30 5.59 -5.30 23.78
C ARG A 30 5.33 -5.65 22.32
N ARG A 31 4.45 -6.62 22.05
CA ARG A 31 4.02 -6.99 20.69
C ARG A 31 3.47 -5.79 19.95
N ARG A 32 2.51 -5.09 20.54
CA ARG A 32 1.84 -3.95 19.90
C ARG A 32 2.79 -2.81 19.60
N VAL A 33 3.70 -2.49 20.52
CA VAL A 33 4.72 -1.45 20.33
C VAL A 33 5.67 -1.82 19.20
N LEU A 34 6.23 -3.03 19.20
CA LEU A 34 7.16 -3.46 18.15
C LEU A 34 6.50 -3.46 16.77
N TRP A 35 5.32 -4.05 16.65
CA TRP A 35 4.61 -4.13 15.37
C TRP A 35 4.16 -2.75 14.87
N ALA A 36 3.77 -1.83 15.76
CA ALA A 36 3.50 -0.45 15.38
C ALA A 36 4.76 0.25 14.85
N LEU A 37 5.90 0.07 15.52
CA LEU A 37 7.19 0.62 15.04
C LEU A 37 7.60 0.02 13.69
N SER A 38 7.40 -1.29 13.48
CA SER A 38 7.67 -1.97 12.21
C SER A 38 6.81 -1.40 11.07
N SER A 39 5.52 -1.10 11.32
CA SER A 39 4.64 -0.47 10.33
C SER A 39 5.07 0.96 9.99
N ILE A 40 5.55 1.72 10.98
CA ILE A 40 6.12 3.06 10.77
C ILE A 40 7.41 2.94 9.94
N ASP A 41 8.30 2.01 10.28
CA ASP A 41 9.54 1.75 9.55
C ASP A 41 9.28 1.37 8.08
N GLY A 42 8.25 0.57 7.81
CA GLY A 42 7.78 0.28 6.45
C GLY A 42 7.41 1.53 5.65
N SER A 43 6.79 2.52 6.31
CA SER A 43 6.40 3.79 5.68
C SER A 43 7.59 4.68 5.32
N PHE A 44 8.72 4.55 6.04
CA PHE A 44 9.96 5.26 5.72
C PHE A 44 10.79 4.51 4.69
N SER A 45 10.97 3.20 4.87
CA SER A 45 11.86 2.40 4.03
C SER A 45 11.40 2.29 2.58
N VAL A 46 10.09 2.38 2.31
CA VAL A 46 9.50 2.36 0.95
C VAL A 46 10.07 1.24 0.05
N GLY A 47 10.31 0.07 0.65
CA GLY A 47 10.82 -1.12 -0.03
C GLY A 47 12.34 -1.17 -0.22
N LEU A 48 13.09 -0.18 0.27
CA LEU A 48 14.55 -0.12 0.21
C LEU A 48 15.17 -0.69 1.49
N PRO A 49 15.94 -1.79 1.42
CA PRO A 49 16.59 -2.39 2.59
C PRO A 49 17.52 -1.43 3.35
N GLU A 50 18.20 -0.52 2.64
CA GLU A 50 19.12 0.47 3.22
C GLU A 50 18.43 1.49 4.14
N TYR A 51 17.12 1.65 4.02
CA TYR A 51 16.31 2.54 4.86
C TYR A 51 15.51 1.79 5.94
N GLU A 52 15.61 0.46 5.99
CA GLU A 52 14.92 -0.36 6.97
C GLU A 52 15.67 -0.39 8.30
N THR A 53 14.98 -0.07 9.38
CA THR A 53 15.55 -0.10 10.74
C THR A 53 15.01 -1.25 11.59
N ILE A 54 13.86 -1.82 11.22
CA ILE A 54 13.25 -2.98 11.89
C ILE A 54 12.88 -4.03 10.83
N PRO A 55 13.83 -4.88 10.42
CA PRO A 55 13.53 -5.97 9.52
C PRO A 55 12.53 -6.97 10.11
N HIS A 56 11.53 -7.38 9.33
CA HIS A 56 10.58 -8.42 9.77
C HIS A 56 11.30 -9.73 10.11
N ALA A 57 12.43 -10.02 9.47
CA ALA A 57 13.26 -11.21 9.73
C ALA A 57 13.86 -11.26 11.14
N VAL A 58 13.92 -10.12 11.85
CA VAL A 58 14.44 -10.05 13.23
C VAL A 58 13.33 -9.88 14.28
N ILE A 59 12.07 -9.99 13.86
CA ILE A 59 10.91 -9.99 14.76
C ILE A 59 10.55 -11.44 15.11
N TYR A 60 10.86 -11.84 16.33
CA TYR A 60 10.59 -13.18 16.88
C TYR A 60 9.36 -13.16 17.81
N GLN A 61 8.48 -12.19 17.62
CA GLN A 61 7.22 -12.07 18.35
C GLN A 61 6.04 -12.54 17.51
N ARG A 62 5.01 -13.03 18.19
CA ARG A 62 3.72 -13.33 17.56
C ARG A 62 3.02 -12.04 17.15
N LEU A 63 2.07 -12.15 16.22
CA LEU A 63 1.16 -11.05 15.93
C LEU A 63 0.35 -10.67 17.17
N PRO A 64 -0.07 -9.39 17.31
CA PRO A 64 -0.88 -8.95 18.44
C PRO A 64 -2.18 -9.72 18.60
N SER A 65 -2.65 -9.90 19.83
CA SER A 65 -3.96 -10.51 20.10
C SER A 65 -5.11 -9.58 19.72
N SER A 66 -6.34 -10.10 19.80
CA SER A 66 -7.54 -9.27 19.60
C SER A 66 -7.61 -8.11 20.60
N GLU A 67 -8.27 -7.04 20.20
CA GLU A 67 -8.44 -5.84 21.04
C GLU A 67 -9.27 -6.12 22.29
N ASN A 68 -10.22 -7.05 22.19
CA ASN A 68 -11.04 -7.44 23.34
C ASN A 68 -10.19 -8.21 24.34
N ALA A 69 -9.38 -9.18 23.88
CA ALA A 69 -8.45 -9.91 24.73
C ALA A 69 -7.46 -8.97 25.44
N PHE A 70 -6.89 -8.01 24.70
CA PHE A 70 -6.00 -7.01 25.27
C PHE A 70 -6.70 -6.11 26.30
N ARG A 71 -7.89 -5.59 25.98
CA ARG A 71 -8.67 -4.75 26.91
C ARG A 71 -9.03 -5.50 28.19
N ASP A 72 -9.44 -6.76 28.05
CA ASP A 72 -9.97 -7.56 29.16
C ASP A 72 -8.84 -8.24 29.96
N GLY A 73 -7.58 -8.10 29.50
CA GLY A 73 -6.39 -8.66 30.14
C GLY A 73 -6.34 -10.18 30.18
N ARG A 74 -7.11 -10.83 29.28
CA ARG A 74 -7.21 -12.28 29.22
C ARG A 74 -6.73 -12.76 27.85
N PRO A 75 -5.71 -13.63 27.79
CA PRO A 75 -5.34 -14.23 26.53
C PRO A 75 -6.52 -15.02 25.97
N THR A 76 -6.79 -14.85 24.69
CA THR A 76 -7.60 -15.82 23.96
C THR A 76 -6.77 -17.11 23.91
N PHE A 77 -7.05 -18.07 24.77
CA PHE A 77 -6.42 -19.38 24.69
C PHE A 77 -6.98 -20.08 23.44
N THR A 78 -6.19 -20.14 22.38
CA THR A 78 -6.37 -21.17 21.36
C THR A 78 -5.44 -22.32 21.69
N THR A 79 -6.03 -23.50 21.77
CA THR A 79 -5.34 -24.76 22.02
C THR A 79 -4.53 -25.12 20.78
N SER A 80 -3.34 -24.55 20.61
CA SER A 80 -2.31 -25.20 19.78
C SER A 80 -0.93 -25.03 20.41
N THR A 81 -0.48 -26.14 20.99
CA THR A 81 0.92 -26.39 21.29
C THR A 81 1.56 -26.72 19.95
N HIS A 82 2.65 -26.01 19.59
CA HIS A 82 3.62 -26.27 18.50
C HIS A 82 3.76 -25.15 17.43
N SER A 83 5.03 -24.77 17.22
CA SER A 83 5.62 -23.90 16.17
C SER A 83 5.22 -22.41 16.07
N PRO A 84 6.16 -21.45 16.24
CA PRO A 84 5.89 -20.00 16.14
C PRO A 84 5.58 -19.46 14.73
N TRP A 85 5.70 -20.27 13.67
CA TRP A 85 5.69 -19.77 12.29
C TRP A 85 4.74 -20.52 11.33
N LEU A 86 4.04 -21.59 11.77
CA LEU A 86 3.31 -22.44 10.83
C LEU A 86 1.83 -22.72 11.16
N ASP A 87 1.37 -22.58 12.40
CA ASP A 87 -0.02 -22.88 12.72
C ASP A 87 -0.75 -21.66 13.27
N SER A 88 -1.30 -20.87 12.35
CA SER A 88 -2.49 -20.07 12.64
C SER A 88 -3.65 -21.05 12.75
N ASP A 89 -3.98 -21.50 13.96
CA ASP A 89 -5.25 -22.18 14.21
C ASP A 89 -6.39 -21.29 13.63
N PRO A 90 -7.20 -21.79 12.67
CA PRO A 90 -8.27 -21.02 12.05
C PRO A 90 -9.30 -20.49 13.06
N SER A 91 -9.35 -21.05 14.27
CA SER A 91 -10.23 -20.59 15.35
C SER A 91 -9.70 -19.36 16.10
N SER A 92 -8.43 -18.99 15.92
CA SER A 92 -7.85 -17.78 16.48
C SER A 92 -8.13 -16.59 15.56
N GLY A 93 -9.38 -16.13 15.56
CA GLY A 93 -9.86 -15.07 14.67
C GLY A 93 -8.84 -13.95 14.47
N CYS A 94 -8.41 -13.77 13.21
CA CYS A 94 -7.62 -12.64 12.76
C CYS A 94 -8.24 -11.36 13.28
N ASN A 95 -7.48 -10.61 14.07
CA ASN A 95 -7.93 -9.32 14.57
C ASN A 95 -7.52 -8.21 13.61
N LEU A 96 -8.30 -7.11 13.57
CA LEU A 96 -8.05 -6.01 12.64
C LEU A 96 -6.65 -5.42 12.74
N PHE A 97 -6.04 -5.43 13.93
CA PHE A 97 -4.68 -4.89 14.05
C PHE A 97 -3.65 -5.81 13.39
N SER A 98 -3.78 -7.12 13.61
CA SER A 98 -2.95 -8.13 12.93
C SER A 98 -3.15 -8.09 11.42
N ALA A 99 -4.40 -7.94 10.95
CA ALA A 99 -4.69 -7.74 9.54
C ALA A 99 -4.02 -6.48 8.97
N CYS A 100 -4.06 -5.34 9.68
CA CYS A 100 -3.34 -4.12 9.29
C CYS A 100 -1.82 -4.34 9.15
N ILE A 101 -1.23 -5.13 10.06
CA ILE A 101 0.20 -5.46 10.01
C ILE A 101 0.50 -6.37 8.82
N GLN A 102 -0.30 -7.41 8.60
CA GLN A 102 -0.13 -8.35 7.51
C GLN A 102 -0.26 -7.66 6.14
N ILE A 103 -1.29 -6.82 5.93
CA ILE A 103 -1.41 -6.09 4.65
C ILE A 103 -0.24 -5.13 4.44
N SER A 104 0.26 -4.48 5.50
CA SER A 104 1.44 -3.61 5.41
C SER A 104 2.70 -4.39 5.01
N LYS A 105 2.85 -5.62 5.51
CA LYS A 105 3.93 -6.54 5.10
C LYS A 105 3.81 -6.90 3.61
N ILE A 106 2.63 -7.33 3.18
CA ILE A 106 2.37 -7.70 1.78
C ILE A 106 2.66 -6.51 0.84
N SER A 107 2.16 -5.32 1.18
CA SER A 107 2.45 -4.09 0.41
C SER A 107 3.96 -3.81 0.32
N LYS A 108 4.70 -4.02 1.40
CA LYS A 108 6.16 -3.87 1.42
C LYS A 108 6.86 -4.90 0.53
N ASP A 109 6.39 -6.15 0.52
CA ASP A 109 6.93 -7.21 -0.33
C ASP A 109 6.69 -6.91 -1.82
N ILE A 110 5.51 -6.39 -2.18
CA ILE A 110 5.23 -5.87 -3.53
C ILE A 110 6.17 -4.72 -3.90
N MET A 111 6.39 -3.76 -3.00
CA MET A 111 7.31 -2.66 -3.24
C MET A 111 8.74 -3.16 -3.47
N ARG A 112 9.23 -4.11 -2.65
CA ARG A 112 10.55 -4.73 -2.82
C ARG A 112 10.67 -5.43 -4.17
N LEU A 113 9.67 -6.23 -4.55
CA LEU A 113 9.62 -6.86 -5.86
C LEU A 113 9.71 -5.81 -6.98
N THR A 114 8.91 -4.75 -6.89
CA THR A 114 8.91 -3.65 -7.87
C THR A 114 10.30 -3.01 -8.01
N ARG A 115 11.01 -2.78 -6.90
CA ARG A 115 12.37 -2.23 -6.88
C ARG A 115 13.40 -3.18 -7.48
N GLN A 116 13.30 -4.48 -7.19
CA GLN A 116 14.19 -5.49 -7.75
C GLN A 116 14.00 -5.60 -9.26
N LEU A 117 12.75 -5.59 -9.74
CA LEU A 117 12.45 -5.59 -11.17
C LEU A 117 13.02 -4.37 -11.88
N ALA A 118 13.05 -3.21 -11.23
CA ALA A 118 13.61 -1.99 -11.81
C ALA A 118 15.10 -2.12 -12.20
N LEU A 119 15.86 -2.94 -11.49
CA LEU A 119 17.28 -3.21 -11.75
C LEU A 119 17.52 -4.34 -12.76
N SER A 120 16.46 -5.07 -13.15
CA SER A 120 16.62 -6.25 -14.01
C SER A 120 16.82 -5.86 -15.46
N GLU A 121 17.92 -6.34 -16.05
CA GLU A 121 18.24 -6.20 -17.47
C GLU A 121 17.83 -7.44 -18.29
N GLN A 122 17.24 -8.45 -17.66
CA GLN A 122 16.83 -9.69 -18.29
C GLN A 122 15.36 -10.01 -17.99
N PRO A 123 14.67 -10.76 -18.87
CA PRO A 123 13.35 -11.31 -18.58
C PRO A 123 13.38 -12.16 -17.31
N LEU A 124 12.36 -12.00 -16.45
CA LEU A 124 12.23 -12.78 -15.22
C LEU A 124 11.14 -13.84 -15.37
N ALA A 125 11.53 -15.05 -15.79
CA ALA A 125 10.60 -16.17 -16.00
C ALA A 125 9.80 -16.55 -14.72
N GLN A 126 10.35 -16.27 -13.54
CA GLN A 126 9.71 -16.57 -12.25
C GLN A 126 8.72 -15.50 -11.78
N LEU A 127 8.57 -14.38 -12.50
CA LEU A 127 7.72 -13.27 -12.07
C LEU A 127 6.26 -13.69 -11.84
N SER A 128 5.71 -14.52 -12.73
CA SER A 128 4.35 -15.04 -12.58
C SER A 128 4.17 -15.84 -11.29
N GLY A 129 5.16 -16.67 -10.93
CA GLY A 129 5.17 -17.43 -9.68
C GLY A 129 5.21 -16.53 -8.45
N LEU A 130 6.11 -15.54 -8.43
CA LEU A 130 6.22 -14.57 -7.34
C LEU A 130 4.92 -13.77 -7.16
N VAL A 131 4.31 -13.34 -8.27
CA VAL A 131 3.03 -12.63 -8.24
C VAL A 131 1.93 -13.52 -7.69
N GLN A 132 1.88 -14.80 -8.09
CA GLN A 132 0.90 -15.76 -7.60
C GLN A 132 1.06 -16.01 -6.09
N GLU A 133 2.29 -16.08 -5.57
CA GLU A 133 2.56 -16.22 -4.13
C GLU A 133 1.99 -15.04 -3.34
N ILE A 134 2.28 -13.81 -3.78
CA ILE A 134 1.74 -12.59 -3.14
C ILE A 134 0.21 -12.55 -3.23
N GLN A 135 -0.37 -12.96 -4.37
CA GLN A 135 -1.82 -13.05 -4.53
C GLN A 135 -2.44 -14.05 -3.56
N ASN A 136 -1.81 -15.21 -3.36
CA ASN A 136 -2.27 -16.21 -2.40
C ASN A 136 -2.25 -15.65 -0.97
N ASP A 137 -1.25 -14.86 -0.61
CA ASP A 137 -1.18 -14.19 0.69
C ASP A 137 -2.29 -13.15 0.89
N LEU A 138 -2.63 -12.37 -0.15
CA LEU A 138 -3.78 -11.46 -0.13
C LEU A 138 -5.11 -12.19 0.08
N TRP A 139 -5.26 -13.37 -0.54
CA TRP A 139 -6.47 -14.20 -0.42
C TRP A 139 -6.58 -14.84 0.96
N ARG A 140 -5.48 -15.34 1.52
CA ARG A 140 -5.42 -15.86 2.90
C ARG A 140 -5.84 -14.79 3.90
N LEU A 141 -5.28 -13.58 3.78
CA LEU A 141 -5.66 -12.44 4.62
C LEU A 141 -7.16 -12.13 4.52
N GLN A 142 -7.74 -12.13 3.31
CA GLN A 142 -9.18 -11.90 3.13
C GLN A 142 -10.02 -12.99 3.80
N ALA A 143 -9.65 -14.26 3.64
CA ALA A 143 -10.36 -15.38 4.26
C ALA A 143 -10.36 -15.27 5.79
N ASP A 144 -9.20 -14.95 6.36
CA ASP A 144 -9.00 -14.76 7.80
C ASP A 144 -9.85 -13.62 8.37
N VAL A 145 -9.88 -12.47 7.66
CA VAL A 145 -10.71 -11.32 8.09
C VAL A 145 -12.20 -11.64 7.97
N LYS A 146 -12.62 -12.30 6.89
CA LYS A 146 -14.03 -12.70 6.67
C LYS A 146 -14.51 -13.62 7.79
N LEU A 147 -13.71 -14.62 8.14
CA LEU A 147 -14.02 -15.58 9.21
C LEU A 147 -14.23 -14.87 10.55
N SER A 148 -13.42 -13.84 10.83
CA SER A 148 -13.34 -13.19 12.14
C SER A 148 -14.37 -12.07 12.34
N PHE A 149 -14.79 -11.40 11.27
CA PHE A 149 -15.65 -10.21 11.37
C PHE A 149 -16.91 -10.23 10.52
N GLN A 150 -17.18 -11.31 9.78
CA GLN A 150 -18.38 -11.51 8.95
C GLN A 150 -18.60 -10.45 7.85
N TYR A 151 -17.62 -9.59 7.57
CA TYR A 151 -17.66 -8.69 6.42
C TYR A 151 -16.52 -9.01 5.45
N HIS A 152 -16.76 -8.67 4.18
CA HIS A 152 -15.81 -8.88 3.09
C HIS A 152 -14.97 -7.63 2.89
N VAL A 153 -13.66 -7.71 3.12
CA VAL A 153 -12.70 -6.61 2.84
C VAL A 153 -12.83 -6.11 1.40
N ALA A 154 -13.07 -7.03 0.47
CA ALA A 154 -13.26 -6.76 -0.95
C ALA A 154 -14.60 -6.07 -1.29
N ASN A 155 -15.55 -5.96 -0.35
CA ASN A 155 -16.82 -5.30 -0.59
C ASN A 155 -16.72 -3.81 -0.19
N PRO A 156 -16.71 -2.87 -1.17
CA PRO A 156 -16.55 -1.45 -0.89
C PRO A 156 -17.77 -0.82 -0.19
N THR A 157 -18.92 -1.50 -0.17
CA THR A 157 -20.19 -0.94 0.38
C THR A 157 -20.28 -0.99 1.91
N CYS A 158 -19.40 -1.74 2.58
CA CYS A 158 -19.43 -1.89 4.05
C CYS A 158 -18.94 -0.64 4.81
N VAL A 159 -18.46 0.42 4.13
CA VAL A 159 -18.01 1.68 4.75
C VAL A 159 -19.07 2.30 5.65
N ALA A 160 -20.31 2.42 5.18
CA ALA A 160 -21.41 3.00 5.96
C ALA A 160 -21.78 2.15 7.19
N GLN A 161 -21.76 0.81 7.03
CA GLN A 161 -22.04 -0.12 8.12
C GLN A 161 -21.00 -0.02 9.25
N MET A 162 -19.75 0.23 8.88
CA MET A 162 -18.63 0.31 9.82
C MET A 162 -18.41 1.71 10.39
N ALA A 163 -19.10 2.73 9.90
CA ALA A 163 -18.87 4.14 10.26
C ALA A 163 -18.97 4.42 11.76
N ASN A 164 -19.92 3.77 12.44
CA ASN A 164 -20.13 3.92 13.90
C ASN A 164 -19.25 2.98 14.74
N SER A 165 -18.46 2.11 14.10
CA SER A 165 -17.56 1.23 14.81
C SER A 165 -16.36 2.00 15.34
N ARG A 166 -15.99 1.79 16.61
CA ARG A 166 -14.71 2.26 17.16
C ARG A 166 -13.48 1.74 16.39
N TRP A 167 -13.67 0.71 15.56
CA TRP A 167 -12.63 0.13 14.72
C TRP A 167 -12.68 0.57 13.25
N PHE A 168 -13.52 1.55 12.92
CA PHE A 168 -13.71 2.06 11.57
C PHE A 168 -12.40 2.36 10.85
N VAL A 169 -11.45 3.02 11.52
CA VAL A 169 -10.17 3.39 10.92
C VAL A 169 -9.38 2.17 10.47
N ARG A 170 -9.32 1.11 11.27
CA ARG A 170 -8.60 -0.12 10.93
C ARG A 170 -9.30 -0.91 9.84
N TYR A 171 -10.63 -0.98 9.91
CA TYR A 171 -11.45 -1.50 8.81
C TYR A 171 -11.11 -0.78 7.50
N LEU A 172 -11.17 0.55 7.50
CA LEU A 172 -10.90 1.37 6.35
C LEU A 172 -9.47 1.16 5.82
N GLN A 173 -8.48 1.02 6.72
CA GLN A 173 -7.11 0.67 6.35
C GLN A 173 -7.07 -0.63 5.56
N ILE A 174 -7.60 -1.71 6.12
CA ILE A 174 -7.53 -3.04 5.48
C ILE A 174 -8.29 -3.01 4.15
N SER A 175 -9.51 -2.47 4.12
CA SER A 175 -10.33 -2.39 2.90
C SER A 175 -9.65 -1.63 1.77
N ILE A 176 -9.13 -0.44 2.04
CA ILE A 176 -8.52 0.36 0.97
C ILE A 176 -7.14 -0.17 0.55
N THR A 177 -6.32 -0.62 1.52
CA THR A 177 -4.96 -1.10 1.23
C THR A 177 -4.94 -2.49 0.61
N TRP A 178 -5.95 -3.33 0.86
CA TRP A 178 -6.08 -4.63 0.19
C TRP A 178 -6.30 -4.46 -1.32
N HIS A 179 -7.21 -3.57 -1.72
CA HIS A 179 -7.38 -3.23 -3.13
C HIS A 179 -6.15 -2.53 -3.71
N GLN A 180 -5.52 -1.63 -2.95
CA GLN A 180 -4.29 -0.96 -3.39
C GLN A 180 -3.16 -1.97 -3.63
N ALA A 181 -3.00 -2.97 -2.76
CA ALA A 181 -2.00 -4.02 -2.94
C ALA A 181 -2.23 -4.82 -4.22
N HIS A 182 -3.49 -5.15 -4.55
CA HIS A 182 -3.77 -5.76 -5.85
C HIS A 182 -3.44 -4.83 -7.02
N CYS A 183 -3.80 -3.55 -6.95
CA CYS A 183 -3.40 -2.58 -7.97
C CYS A 183 -1.88 -2.51 -8.13
N ASP A 184 -1.13 -2.46 -7.03
CA ASP A 184 0.33 -2.39 -7.02
C ASP A 184 1.00 -3.66 -7.56
N LEU A 185 0.34 -4.81 -7.39
CA LEU A 185 0.79 -6.10 -7.91
C LEU A 185 0.54 -6.22 -9.42
N TYR A 186 -0.68 -5.92 -9.88
CA TYR A 186 -1.05 -6.10 -11.28
C TYR A 186 -0.54 -4.99 -12.19
N ARG A 187 -0.29 -3.79 -11.66
CA ARG A 187 0.32 -2.70 -12.45
C ARG A 187 1.73 -3.05 -12.96
N LEU A 188 2.40 -4.04 -12.36
CA LEU A 188 3.68 -4.54 -12.83
C LEU A 188 3.63 -4.99 -14.30
N PHE A 189 2.45 -5.42 -14.78
CA PHE A 189 2.22 -5.89 -16.13
C PHE A 189 1.63 -4.82 -17.08
N LEU A 190 1.37 -3.60 -16.59
CA LEU A 190 0.86 -2.50 -17.41
C LEU A 190 2.02 -1.81 -18.10
N ALA A 191 2.32 -2.22 -19.34
CA ALA A 191 3.38 -1.61 -20.13
C ALA A 191 3.32 -0.07 -20.10
N ASP A 192 4.48 0.56 -19.99
CA ASP A 192 4.69 2.02 -19.93
C ASP A 192 4.19 2.76 -18.69
N TYR A 193 3.33 2.15 -17.88
CA TYR A 193 2.85 2.78 -16.67
C TYR A 193 4.01 3.09 -15.72
N ASN A 194 4.02 4.30 -15.15
CA ASN A 194 4.99 4.66 -14.14
C ASN A 194 4.77 3.84 -12.85
N GLY A 195 5.59 2.80 -12.68
CA GLY A 195 5.49 1.80 -11.61
C GLY A 195 5.33 0.37 -12.11
N ALA A 196 5.30 0.15 -13.43
CA ALA A 196 5.34 -1.17 -14.04
C ALA A 196 6.75 -1.76 -14.08
N ALA A 197 6.85 -3.06 -14.38
CA ALA A 197 8.11 -3.70 -14.67
C ALA A 197 8.75 -3.11 -15.96
N PRO A 198 10.08 -3.19 -16.13
CA PRO A 198 10.73 -2.77 -17.36
C PRO A 198 10.15 -3.48 -18.61
N ARG A 199 10.16 -2.80 -19.75
CA ARG A 199 9.64 -3.34 -21.03
C ARG A 199 10.22 -4.70 -21.40
N ILE A 200 11.52 -4.89 -21.18
CA ILE A 200 12.18 -6.19 -21.41
C ILE A 200 11.53 -7.35 -20.65
N ILE A 201 10.91 -7.07 -19.50
CA ILE A 201 10.12 -8.04 -18.75
C ILE A 201 8.69 -8.06 -19.28
N THR A 202 7.99 -6.93 -19.36
CA THR A 202 6.56 -6.93 -19.74
C THR A 202 6.29 -7.48 -21.14
N ASP A 203 7.24 -7.30 -22.07
CA ASP A 203 7.14 -7.80 -23.44
C ASP A 203 7.37 -9.31 -23.53
N SER A 204 8.05 -9.89 -22.53
CA SER A 204 8.25 -11.33 -22.41
C SER A 204 7.07 -12.07 -21.77
N ILE A 205 6.09 -11.34 -21.23
CA ILE A 205 4.92 -11.91 -20.55
C ILE A 205 3.82 -12.26 -21.55
N GLU A 206 3.21 -13.43 -21.35
CA GLU A 206 2.03 -13.91 -22.07
C GLU A 206 0.93 -12.82 -22.19
N PRO A 207 0.40 -12.55 -23.40
CA PRO A 207 -0.64 -11.53 -23.60
C PRO A 207 -1.90 -11.76 -22.76
N SER A 208 -2.24 -13.02 -22.48
CA SER A 208 -3.38 -13.40 -21.62
C SER A 208 -3.21 -12.93 -20.18
N LEU A 209 -2.00 -13.06 -19.62
CA LEU A 209 -1.68 -12.59 -18.27
C LEU A 209 -1.71 -11.07 -18.19
N ARG A 210 -1.24 -10.38 -19.23
CA ARG A 210 -1.36 -8.92 -19.33
C ARG A 210 -2.82 -8.47 -19.37
N ALA A 211 -3.66 -9.11 -20.17
CA ALA A 211 -5.09 -8.79 -20.24
C ALA A 211 -5.78 -8.99 -18.87
N GLN A 212 -5.47 -10.09 -18.19
CA GLN A 212 -5.96 -10.34 -16.82
C GLN A 212 -5.50 -9.26 -15.83
N ALA A 213 -4.24 -8.80 -15.93
CA ALA A 213 -3.73 -7.75 -15.07
C ALA A 213 -4.45 -6.41 -15.27
N VAL A 214 -4.83 -6.08 -16.51
CA VAL A 214 -5.65 -4.90 -16.84
C VAL A 214 -7.02 -5.01 -16.20
N GLU A 215 -7.70 -6.16 -16.37
CA GLU A 215 -9.00 -6.43 -15.76
C GLU A 215 -8.94 -6.27 -14.24
N LYS A 216 -7.92 -6.84 -13.60
CA LYS A 216 -7.73 -6.76 -12.14
C LYS A 216 -7.40 -5.36 -11.65
N CYS A 217 -6.55 -4.61 -12.36
CA CYS A 217 -6.31 -3.21 -12.03
C CYS A 217 -7.61 -2.40 -12.10
N GLN A 218 -8.42 -2.63 -13.14
CA GLN A 218 -9.71 -1.97 -13.32
C GLN A 218 -10.68 -2.30 -12.18
N GLU A 219 -10.84 -3.58 -11.84
CA GLU A 219 -11.71 -4.05 -10.76
C GLU A 219 -11.34 -3.37 -9.43
N HIS A 220 -10.06 -3.43 -9.05
CA HIS A 220 -9.62 -2.96 -7.74
C HIS A 220 -9.58 -1.43 -7.65
N VAL A 221 -9.24 -0.72 -8.74
CA VAL A 221 -9.27 0.75 -8.74
C VAL A 221 -10.69 1.30 -8.62
N GLN A 222 -11.67 0.64 -9.25
CA GLN A 222 -13.09 0.97 -9.08
C GLN A 222 -13.53 0.76 -7.63
N ASN A 223 -13.12 -0.33 -7.00
CA ASN A 223 -13.44 -0.58 -5.59
C ASN A 223 -12.82 0.47 -4.65
N ILE A 224 -11.58 0.92 -4.89
CA ILE A 224 -10.97 2.03 -4.14
C ILE A 224 -11.81 3.31 -4.31
N ASN A 225 -12.21 3.65 -5.53
CA ASN A 225 -13.04 4.82 -5.81
C ASN A 225 -14.40 4.73 -5.10
N CYS A 226 -15.02 3.55 -5.04
CA CYS A 226 -16.24 3.29 -4.28
C CYS A 226 -16.04 3.48 -2.76
N ILE A 227 -14.94 2.99 -2.19
CA ILE A 227 -14.61 3.20 -0.77
C ILE A 227 -14.43 4.69 -0.47
N ILE A 228 -13.67 5.41 -1.29
CA ILE A 228 -13.41 6.85 -1.14
C ILE A 228 -14.72 7.65 -1.22
N ARG A 229 -15.59 7.33 -2.18
CA ARG A 229 -16.93 7.91 -2.28
C ARG A 229 -17.74 7.63 -1.01
N GLY A 230 -17.78 6.37 -0.57
CA GLY A 230 -18.48 5.98 0.65
C GLY A 230 -18.04 6.74 1.89
N VAL A 231 -16.74 7.05 2.01
CA VAL A 231 -16.19 7.89 3.10
C VAL A 231 -16.68 9.34 3.01
N LEU A 232 -16.75 9.88 1.78
CA LEU A 232 -17.23 11.25 1.56
C LEU A 232 -18.72 11.41 1.92
N ASP A 233 -19.50 10.36 1.67
CA ASP A 233 -20.95 10.32 1.87
C ASP A 233 -21.37 10.05 3.34
N LEU A 234 -20.40 9.80 4.25
CA LEU A 234 -20.69 9.60 5.67
C LEU A 234 -21.27 10.86 6.33
N SER A 235 -22.31 10.64 7.14
CA SER A 235 -22.94 11.67 7.97
C SER A 235 -23.13 11.15 9.42
N PRO A 236 -22.47 11.75 10.42
CA PRO A 236 -21.48 12.82 10.29
C PRO A 236 -20.19 12.35 9.58
N PRO A 237 -19.42 13.25 8.95
CA PRO A 237 -18.12 12.91 8.39
C PRO A 237 -17.14 12.47 9.49
N PRO A 238 -16.16 11.60 9.18
CA PRO A 238 -15.12 11.25 10.14
C PRO A 238 -14.29 12.49 10.50
N ALA A 239 -13.86 12.61 11.76
CA ALA A 239 -13.08 13.75 12.21
C ALA A 239 -11.71 13.83 11.51
N LEU A 240 -11.04 12.68 11.33
CA LEU A 240 -9.73 12.56 10.70
C LEU A 240 -9.67 11.26 9.90
N LEU A 241 -8.92 11.31 8.80
CA LEU A 241 -8.55 10.13 8.02
C LEU A 241 -7.03 9.92 8.12
N PRO A 242 -6.56 8.67 8.23
CA PRO A 242 -5.12 8.45 8.26
C PRO A 242 -4.44 8.72 6.92
N PRO A 243 -3.12 9.00 6.91
CA PRO A 243 -2.36 9.36 5.71
C PRO A 243 -2.43 8.32 4.57
N TYR A 244 -2.56 7.03 4.87
CA TYR A 244 -2.65 6.00 3.83
C TYR A 244 -3.86 6.17 2.91
N VAL A 245 -4.95 6.82 3.37
CA VAL A 245 -6.12 7.09 2.52
C VAL A 245 -5.73 8.03 1.40
N ALA A 246 -4.94 9.07 1.69
CA ALA A 246 -4.46 10.00 0.68
C ALA A 246 -3.53 9.30 -0.33
N VAL A 247 -2.65 8.42 0.14
CA VAL A 247 -1.73 7.65 -0.72
C VAL A 247 -2.48 6.66 -1.62
N CYS A 248 -3.45 5.91 -1.10
CA CYS A 248 -4.24 4.98 -1.92
C CYS A 248 -5.10 5.74 -2.93
N ALA A 249 -5.74 6.85 -2.52
CA ALA A 249 -6.52 7.69 -3.43
C ALA A 249 -5.68 8.27 -4.57
N TYR A 250 -4.43 8.65 -4.27
CA TYR A 250 -3.48 9.14 -5.25
C TYR A 250 -3.12 8.09 -6.30
N HIS A 251 -2.65 6.91 -5.87
CA HIS A 251 -2.28 5.84 -6.79
C HIS A 251 -3.49 5.33 -7.58
N ALA A 252 -4.65 5.20 -6.93
CA ALA A 252 -5.88 4.83 -7.61
C ALA A 252 -6.31 5.86 -8.65
N THR A 253 -6.16 7.17 -8.37
CA THR A 253 -6.46 8.22 -9.34
C THR A 253 -5.54 8.12 -10.55
N ARG A 254 -4.24 7.91 -10.35
CA ARG A 254 -3.27 7.73 -11.44
C ARG A 254 -3.63 6.54 -12.33
N LEU A 255 -3.95 5.38 -11.74
CA LEU A 255 -4.39 4.22 -12.52
C LEU A 255 -5.74 4.46 -13.22
N THR A 256 -6.70 5.07 -12.52
CA THR A 256 -8.03 5.40 -13.07
C THR A 256 -7.91 6.31 -14.30
N MET A 257 -6.97 7.25 -14.29
CA MET A 257 -6.71 8.17 -15.40
C MET A 257 -5.84 7.56 -16.51
N PHE A 258 -4.94 6.63 -16.17
CA PHE A 258 -4.08 5.94 -17.13
C PHE A 258 -4.83 4.94 -18.01
N LEU A 259 -5.60 4.04 -17.40
CA LEU A 259 -6.26 2.92 -18.07
C LEU A 259 -7.06 3.32 -19.32
N PRO A 260 -7.94 4.35 -19.31
CA PRO A 260 -8.69 4.78 -20.50
C PRO A 260 -7.84 5.45 -21.59
N CYS A 261 -6.61 5.86 -21.27
CA CYS A 261 -5.72 6.56 -22.19
C CYS A 261 -4.65 5.66 -22.80
N ALA A 262 -4.43 4.48 -22.22
CA ALA A 262 -3.43 3.54 -22.70
C ALA A 262 -3.88 2.85 -24.00
N PRO A 263 -3.04 2.81 -25.04
CA PRO A 263 -3.37 2.15 -26.29
C PRO A 263 -3.51 0.64 -26.08
N ASP A 264 -4.35 0.01 -26.89
CA ASP A 264 -4.50 -1.46 -26.96
C ASP A 264 -4.94 -2.16 -25.67
N LEU A 265 -5.48 -1.41 -24.70
CA LEU A 265 -6.11 -1.97 -23.51
C LEU A 265 -7.63 -2.04 -23.69
N ASP A 266 -8.20 -3.22 -23.49
CA ASP A 266 -9.65 -3.39 -23.40
C ASP A 266 -10.12 -3.01 -21.99
N VAL A 267 -10.69 -1.81 -21.86
CA VAL A 267 -11.11 -1.22 -20.59
C VAL A 267 -12.56 -0.75 -20.67
N THR A 268 -13.29 -0.96 -19.57
CA THR A 268 -14.70 -0.54 -19.42
C THR A 268 -14.82 0.88 -18.87
N ILE A 269 -13.78 1.39 -18.20
CA ILE A 269 -13.77 2.73 -17.65
C ILE A 269 -13.59 3.74 -18.78
N GLY A 270 -14.61 4.57 -19.03
CA GLY A 270 -14.47 5.74 -19.91
C GLY A 270 -13.73 6.91 -19.24
N LEU A 271 -13.00 7.70 -20.03
CA LEU A 271 -12.23 8.86 -19.56
C LEU A 271 -13.07 9.86 -18.73
N ASN A 272 -14.30 10.14 -19.13
CA ASN A 272 -15.18 11.04 -18.37
C ASN A 272 -15.52 10.51 -16.97
N SER A 273 -15.71 9.19 -16.84
CA SER A 273 -15.94 8.54 -15.55
C SER A 273 -14.66 8.52 -14.70
N ALA A 274 -13.50 8.36 -15.35
CA ALA A 274 -12.21 8.47 -14.69
C ALA A 274 -11.98 9.87 -14.10
N ILE A 275 -12.22 10.94 -14.87
CA ILE A 275 -12.11 12.33 -14.41
C ILE A 275 -13.08 12.62 -13.26
N LYS A 276 -14.32 12.12 -13.32
CA LYS A 276 -15.28 12.25 -12.22
C LYS A 276 -14.75 11.59 -10.94
N SER A 277 -14.21 10.38 -11.05
CA SER A 277 -13.65 9.64 -9.91
C SER A 277 -12.43 10.36 -9.31
N ALA A 278 -11.53 10.88 -10.17
CA ALA A 278 -10.39 11.69 -9.77
C ALA A 278 -10.81 12.96 -8.99
N ASN A 279 -11.85 13.65 -9.45
CA ASN A 279 -12.39 14.82 -8.76
C ASN A 279 -13.00 14.48 -7.39
N VAL A 280 -13.63 13.31 -7.25
CA VAL A 280 -14.15 12.84 -5.96
C VAL A 280 -13.01 12.58 -4.99
N ALA A 281 -11.97 11.87 -5.43
CA ALA A 281 -10.77 11.63 -4.64
C ALA A 281 -10.11 12.95 -4.23
N LEU A 282 -9.95 13.90 -5.16
CA LEU A 282 -9.41 15.22 -4.87
C LEU A 282 -10.25 16.00 -3.85
N THR A 283 -11.59 15.87 -3.90
CA THR A 283 -12.50 16.48 -2.93
C THR A 283 -12.27 15.91 -1.52
N VAL A 284 -12.14 14.59 -1.39
CA VAL A 284 -11.78 13.93 -0.13
C VAL A 284 -10.43 14.45 0.38
N LEU A 285 -9.42 14.54 -0.49
CA LEU A 285 -8.10 15.00 -0.09
C LEU A 285 -8.11 16.46 0.37
N ARG A 286 -8.80 17.35 -0.34
CA ARG A 286 -8.97 18.75 0.08
C ARG A 286 -9.73 18.86 1.40
N ARG A 287 -10.75 18.03 1.62
CA ARG A 287 -11.55 18.06 2.85
C ARG A 287 -10.76 17.61 4.08
N PHE A 288 -10.02 16.51 3.98
CA PHE A 288 -9.40 15.87 5.15
C PHE A 288 -7.89 16.12 5.27
N PHE A 289 -7.22 16.55 4.21
CA PHE A 289 -5.75 16.64 4.15
C PHE A 289 -5.21 17.99 3.65
N ALA A 290 -6.04 19.02 3.45
CA ALA A 290 -5.57 20.34 2.98
C ALA A 290 -4.44 20.94 3.83
N ASN A 291 -4.46 20.72 5.14
CA ASN A 291 -3.46 21.22 6.07
C ASN A 291 -2.32 20.22 6.34
N SER A 292 -2.33 19.05 5.69
CA SER A 292 -1.28 18.05 5.86
C SER A 292 -0.10 18.36 4.95
N ALA A 293 1.07 18.63 5.54
CA ALA A 293 2.31 18.84 4.81
C ALA A 293 2.64 17.66 3.85
N SER A 294 2.34 16.43 4.29
CA SER A 294 2.64 15.24 3.50
C SER A 294 1.68 15.00 2.32
N ALA A 295 0.48 15.58 2.37
CA ALA A 295 -0.50 15.48 1.30
C ALA A 295 -0.47 16.66 0.33
N LYS A 296 0.24 17.76 0.65
CA LYS A 296 0.27 18.97 -0.19
C LYS A 296 0.73 18.67 -1.62
N LYS A 297 1.85 17.97 -1.78
CA LYS A 297 2.37 17.59 -3.10
C LYS A 297 1.44 16.59 -3.81
N ILE A 298 0.81 15.67 -3.07
CA ILE A 298 -0.20 14.74 -3.61
C ILE A 298 -1.39 15.51 -4.20
N ILE A 299 -1.92 16.48 -3.46
CA ILE A 299 -3.06 17.30 -3.87
C ILE A 299 -2.72 18.13 -5.10
N GLN A 300 -1.52 18.73 -5.15
CA GLN A 300 -1.05 19.52 -6.29
C GLN A 300 -0.91 18.65 -7.55
N ASP A 301 -0.30 17.47 -7.42
CA ASP A 301 -0.11 16.54 -8.54
C ASP A 301 -1.45 16.01 -9.07
N MET A 302 -2.39 15.67 -8.18
CA MET A 302 -3.73 15.26 -8.60
C MET A 302 -4.51 16.39 -9.29
N GLN A 303 -4.36 17.64 -8.83
CA GLN A 303 -4.96 18.79 -9.51
C GLN A 303 -4.39 18.97 -10.91
N TYR A 304 -3.08 18.87 -11.04
CA TYR A 304 -2.40 18.93 -12.32
C TYR A 304 -2.91 17.84 -13.29
N LEU A 305 -2.95 16.58 -12.85
CA LEU A 305 -3.48 15.46 -13.65
C LEU A 305 -4.94 15.65 -14.08
N VAL A 306 -5.79 16.18 -13.20
CA VAL A 306 -7.19 16.49 -13.55
C VAL A 306 -7.25 17.62 -14.58
N ASN A 307 -6.42 18.66 -14.46
CA ASN A 307 -6.37 19.77 -15.41
C ASN A 307 -5.85 19.33 -16.79
N LEU A 308 -4.91 18.38 -16.84
CA LEU A 308 -4.39 17.79 -18.08
C LEU A 308 -5.47 17.13 -18.94
N SER A 309 -6.62 16.78 -18.35
CA SER A 309 -7.74 16.24 -19.12
C SER A 309 -8.30 17.20 -20.15
N SER A 310 -8.08 18.51 -20.00
CA SER A 310 -8.43 19.52 -21.00
C SER A 310 -7.54 19.43 -22.26
N ASP A 311 -6.32 18.93 -22.13
CA ASP A 311 -5.36 18.81 -23.23
C ASP A 311 -5.52 17.49 -24.02
N GLY A 312 -6.39 16.60 -23.54
CA GLY A 312 -6.73 15.33 -24.17
C GLY A 312 -6.03 14.10 -23.56
N PRO A 313 -6.44 12.88 -23.98
CA PRO A 313 -5.95 11.62 -23.40
C PRO A 313 -4.45 11.39 -23.60
N GLY A 314 -3.86 11.90 -24.68
CA GLY A 314 -2.43 11.76 -24.97
C GLY A 314 -1.55 12.47 -23.94
N SER A 315 -1.96 13.63 -23.45
CA SER A 315 -1.22 14.38 -22.41
C SER A 315 -1.24 13.65 -21.08
N ILE A 316 -2.40 13.13 -20.67
CA ILE A 316 -2.54 12.29 -19.46
C ILE A 316 -1.66 11.05 -19.57
N TYR A 317 -1.73 10.34 -20.70
CA TYR A 317 -0.94 9.13 -20.93
C TYR A 317 0.55 9.43 -20.83
N LYS A 318 1.03 10.48 -21.50
CA LYS A 318 2.44 10.89 -21.49
C LYS A 318 2.94 11.21 -20.08
N GLU A 319 2.15 11.92 -19.28
CA GLU A 319 2.50 12.27 -17.90
C GLU A 319 2.55 11.06 -16.96
N LEU A 320 1.66 10.09 -17.19
CA LEU A 320 1.59 8.88 -16.38
C LEU A 320 2.56 7.78 -16.84
N CYS A 321 3.18 7.97 -18.01
CA CYS A 321 4.29 7.18 -18.53
C CYS A 321 5.64 7.79 -18.13
N TYR A 322 6.72 7.04 -18.29
CA TYR A 322 8.06 7.55 -18.02
C TYR A 322 8.57 8.46 -19.17
N PRO A 323 9.09 9.67 -18.88
CA PRO A 323 9.93 10.40 -19.83
C PRO A 323 11.28 9.67 -19.96
N LEU A 324 11.68 9.35 -21.19
CA LEU A 324 12.91 8.61 -21.50
C LEU A 324 14.16 9.53 -21.46
N PRO A 325 15.19 9.18 -20.68
CA PRO A 325 16.57 9.29 -21.16
C PRO A 325 17.30 7.94 -21.19
N PRO A 326 18.38 7.79 -22.00
CA PRO A 326 18.88 6.47 -22.43
C PRO A 326 19.82 5.75 -21.44
N TYR A 327 20.29 6.40 -20.36
CA TYR A 327 21.36 5.86 -19.51
C TYR A 327 20.96 5.88 -18.03
N ASP A 328 21.33 4.82 -17.28
CA ASP A 328 21.13 4.65 -15.83
C ASP A 328 19.67 4.49 -15.32
N GLN A 329 18.75 4.02 -16.19
CA GLN A 329 17.32 3.91 -15.90
C GLN A 329 16.99 3.02 -14.69
N GLY A 330 17.69 1.91 -14.53
CA GLY A 330 17.39 0.93 -13.47
C GLY A 330 17.74 1.47 -12.08
N LEU A 331 18.93 2.07 -11.95
CA LEU A 331 19.39 2.64 -10.69
C LEU A 331 18.54 3.83 -10.26
N HIS A 332 18.19 4.72 -11.21
CA HIS A 332 17.24 5.80 -10.95
C HIS A 332 15.87 5.27 -10.53
N ARG A 333 15.31 4.26 -11.21
CA ARG A 333 14.03 3.65 -10.81
C ARG A 333 14.10 2.96 -9.44
N HIS A 334 15.22 2.35 -9.10
CA HIS A 334 15.43 1.72 -7.79
C HIS A 334 15.43 2.78 -6.68
N SER A 335 16.19 3.86 -6.83
CA SER A 335 16.31 4.91 -5.82
C SER A 335 15.18 5.93 -5.83
N HIS A 336 14.36 6.00 -6.89
CA HIS A 336 13.32 7.03 -7.04
C HIS A 336 12.29 7.00 -5.91
N LEU A 337 12.20 8.08 -5.14
CA LEU A 337 11.23 8.21 -4.07
C LEU A 337 9.93 8.87 -4.57
N ALA A 338 8.80 8.22 -4.29
CA ALA A 338 7.49 8.75 -4.67
C ALA A 338 7.18 10.09 -3.98
N VAL A 339 6.25 10.86 -4.56
CA VAL A 339 5.87 12.20 -4.05
C VAL A 339 5.38 12.21 -2.59
N HIS A 340 4.83 11.08 -2.13
CA HIS A 340 4.35 10.86 -0.78
C HIS A 340 5.38 10.20 0.15
N SER A 341 6.61 9.93 -0.32
CA SER A 341 7.68 9.40 0.51
C SER A 341 8.07 10.43 1.57
N LEU A 342 8.04 10.03 2.84
CA LEU A 342 8.44 10.88 3.96
C LEU A 342 9.92 11.26 3.88
N ILE A 343 10.77 10.40 3.31
CA ILE A 343 12.20 10.69 3.10
C ILE A 343 12.36 11.81 2.06
N ARG A 344 11.66 11.71 0.92
CA ARG A 344 11.68 12.77 -0.11
C ARG A 344 11.15 14.09 0.43
N GLN A 345 10.15 14.05 1.30
CA GLN A 345 9.55 15.24 1.90
C GLN A 345 10.41 15.86 3.01
N ALA A 346 11.37 15.12 3.56
CA ALA A 346 12.32 15.65 4.53
C ALA A 346 13.32 16.62 3.90
N ASN A 347 13.39 16.71 2.56
CA ASN A 347 14.25 17.61 1.80
C ASN A 347 15.71 17.58 2.32
N PHE A 348 16.25 16.38 2.56
CA PHE A 348 17.68 16.25 2.80
C PHE A 348 18.41 16.71 1.53
N ILE A 349 19.40 17.59 1.70
CA ILE A 349 20.21 18.08 0.59
C ILE A 349 21.14 16.93 0.20
N ASP A 350 20.86 16.28 -0.92
CA ASP A 350 21.79 15.30 -1.51
C ASP A 350 22.96 16.09 -2.12
N GLY A 351 24.13 15.98 -1.50
CA GLY A 351 25.34 16.72 -1.88
C GLY A 351 25.97 16.30 -3.21
N GLY A 352 25.22 15.74 -4.15
CA GLY A 352 25.72 15.33 -5.46
C GLY A 352 24.61 14.92 -6.41
N TYR A 353 24.74 15.36 -7.67
CA TYR A 353 23.97 14.97 -8.87
C TYR A 353 22.78 15.85 -9.34
N GLU A 354 22.44 16.98 -8.69
CA GLU A 354 21.41 17.91 -9.23
C GLU A 354 21.98 19.15 -9.96
N ASN A 355 23.17 19.06 -10.55
CA ASN A 355 23.76 20.14 -11.37
C ASN A 355 23.81 19.82 -12.87
N TYR A 356 22.76 19.19 -13.41
CA TYR A 356 22.56 19.15 -14.86
C TYR A 356 21.11 19.47 -15.23
N GLY A 357 20.86 20.76 -15.46
CA GLY A 357 19.92 21.22 -16.48
C GLY A 357 18.50 21.58 -16.02
N GLU A 358 18.35 22.68 -15.31
CA GLU A 358 17.18 23.54 -15.53
C GLU A 358 17.56 24.61 -16.58
N PRO A 359 16.92 24.64 -17.76
CA PRO A 359 17.02 25.80 -18.62
C PRO A 359 16.17 26.95 -18.05
N SER A 360 16.82 28.12 -18.00
CA SER A 360 16.32 29.44 -17.61
C SER A 360 15.03 29.88 -18.30
#